data_AF-A0A1G0SZ02-F1
#
_entry.id   AF-A0A1G0SZ02-F1
#
_cell.length_a   1.000
_cell.length_b   1.000
_cell.length_c   1.000
_cell.angle_alpha   90.00
_cell.angle_beta   90.00
_cell.angle_gamma   90.00
#
_symmetry.space_group_name_H-M   'P 1'
#
loop_
_entity.id
_entity.type
_entity.pdbx_description
1 polymer ?
#
loop_
_entity_poly.entity_id
_entity_poly.type
_entity_poly.pdbx_seq_one_letter_code
_entity_poly.pdbx_strand_id
1 'polypeptide(L)'
;MRRWSHIWLNEGFASYCEALWEESIGGSSAYHAYMETQDPGYFQGSLFVVDSTNENALFSNTVYDKGSWALHMLRGVVGDSLFFECMNSYATDPDFAYATAITEDFRDLCESVTGQDLHWFFEQWV
;
A
#
# COMPACT_ATOMS: atom_id res chain seq x y z
N MET A 1 15.80 -2.92 14.16
CA MET A 1 15.44 -4.12 13.40
C MET A 1 13.96 -4.19 12.98
N ARG A 2 13.05 -3.31 13.43
CA ARG A 2 11.62 -3.34 13.05
C ARG A 2 11.25 -2.69 11.70
N ARG A 3 12.19 -2.02 11.01
CA ARG A 3 11.90 -1.27 9.78
C ARG A 3 11.57 -2.16 8.59
N TRP A 4 12.31 -3.25 8.43
CA TRP A 4 12.08 -4.25 7.38
C TRP A 4 10.72 -4.95 7.56
N SER A 5 10.14 -4.96 8.76
CA SER A 5 8.79 -5.48 8.97
C SER A 5 7.70 -4.69 8.24
N HIS A 6 7.97 -3.43 7.86
CA HIS A 6 7.03 -2.56 7.13
C HIS A 6 7.38 -2.43 5.64
N ILE A 7 8.17 -3.36 5.09
CA ILE A 7 8.68 -3.29 3.70
C ILE A 7 7.57 -3.21 2.64
N TRP A 8 6.35 -3.64 2.96
CA TRP A 8 5.20 -3.50 2.06
C TRP A 8 4.92 -2.04 1.68
N LEU A 9 5.29 -1.05 2.51
CA LEU A 9 5.18 0.36 2.15
C LEU A 9 6.06 0.75 0.97
N ASN A 10 7.15 0.04 0.71
CA ASN A 10 7.97 0.25 -0.47
C ASN A 10 7.46 -0.58 -1.64
N GLU A 11 7.38 -1.88 -1.44
CA GLU A 11 7.11 -2.83 -2.52
C GLU A 11 5.65 -2.76 -2.99
N GLY A 12 4.71 -2.64 -2.06
CA GLY A 12 3.28 -2.48 -2.37
C GLY A 12 2.99 -1.18 -3.11
N PHE A 13 3.65 -0.08 -2.73
CA PHE A 13 3.55 1.18 -3.47
C PHE A 13 4.17 1.08 -4.86
N ALA A 14 5.33 0.44 -4.99
CA ALA A 14 5.96 0.23 -6.30
C ALA A 14 5.02 -0.57 -7.23
N SER A 15 4.49 -1.70 -6.76
CA SER A 15 3.52 -2.53 -7.49
C SER A 15 2.21 -1.79 -7.81
N TYR A 16 1.72 -0.92 -6.91
CA TYR A 16 0.52 -0.13 -7.16
C TYR A 16 0.76 1.00 -8.17
N CYS A 17 1.94 1.61 -8.18
CA CYS A 17 2.32 2.61 -9.18
C CYS A 17 2.36 2.02 -10.60
N GLU A 18 2.70 0.75 -10.75
CA GLU A 18 2.57 0.05 -12.04
C GLU A 18 1.10 -0.04 -12.47
N ALA A 19 0.17 -0.33 -11.56
CA ALA A 19 -1.25 -0.30 -11.85
C ALA A 19 -1.73 1.10 -12.27
N LEU A 20 -1.31 2.15 -11.54
CA LEU A 20 -1.62 3.53 -11.89
C LEU A 20 -1.02 3.95 -13.24
N TRP A 21 0.14 3.42 -13.61
CA TRP A 21 0.71 3.61 -14.93
C TRP A 21 -0.19 3.02 -16.01
N GLU A 22 -0.66 1.77 -15.85
CA GLU A 22 -1.63 1.15 -16.75
C GLU A 22 -2.93 1.96 -16.85
N GLU A 23 -3.43 2.50 -15.72
CA GLU A 23 -4.58 3.41 -15.70
C GLU A 23 -4.31 4.66 -16.56
N SER A 24 -3.11 5.24 -16.48
CA SER A 24 -2.77 6.48 -17.18
C SER A 24 -2.73 6.33 -18.71
N ILE A 25 -2.40 5.13 -19.21
CA ILE A 25 -2.28 4.86 -20.66
C ILE A 25 -3.50 4.15 -21.25
N GLY A 26 -4.20 3.34 -20.45
CA GLY A 26 -5.28 2.46 -20.90
C GLY A 26 -6.61 2.67 -20.18
N GLY A 27 -6.68 3.59 -19.22
CA GLY A 27 -7.86 3.89 -18.42
C GLY A 27 -8.22 2.77 -17.43
N SER A 28 -9.41 2.89 -16.84
CA SER A 28 -9.89 1.98 -15.78
C SER A 28 -9.92 0.51 -16.19
N SER A 29 -10.15 0.18 -17.46
CA SER A 29 -10.13 -1.21 -17.92
C SER A 29 -8.72 -1.82 -17.87
N ALA A 30 -7.69 -1.07 -18.25
CA ALA A 30 -6.30 -1.52 -18.15
C ALA A 30 -5.85 -1.63 -16.69
N TYR A 31 -6.25 -0.66 -15.87
CA TYR A 31 -6.04 -0.69 -14.43
C TYR A 31 -6.60 -1.96 -13.77
N HIS A 32 -7.88 -2.28 -14.01
CA HIS A 32 -8.49 -3.48 -13.44
C HIS A 32 -7.86 -4.76 -13.98
N ALA A 33 -7.58 -4.83 -15.29
CA ALA A 33 -6.92 -5.98 -15.87
C ALA A 33 -5.53 -6.23 -15.24
N TYR A 34 -4.78 -5.16 -14.93
CA TYR A 34 -3.49 -5.27 -14.24
C TYR A 34 -3.66 -5.73 -12.79
N MET A 35 -4.58 -5.12 -12.02
CA MET A 35 -4.87 -5.52 -10.64
C MET A 35 -5.30 -6.99 -10.54
N GLU A 36 -6.06 -7.50 -11.53
CA GLU A 36 -6.46 -8.91 -11.62
C GLU A 36 -5.26 -9.85 -11.78
N THR A 37 -4.16 -9.42 -12.42
CA THR A 37 -2.95 -10.25 -12.53
C THR A 37 -2.23 -10.45 -11.19
N GLN A 38 -2.46 -9.54 -10.25
CA GLN A 38 -1.92 -9.58 -8.89
C GLN A 38 -2.81 -10.36 -7.92
N ASP A 39 -4.02 -10.79 -8.32
CA ASP A 39 -4.94 -11.52 -7.44
C ASP A 39 -4.76 -13.05 -7.55
N PRO A 40 -4.12 -13.71 -6.55
CA PRO A 40 -4.03 -15.17 -6.52
C PRO A 40 -5.34 -15.85 -6.05
N GLY A 41 -6.41 -15.08 -5.81
CA GLY A 41 -7.67 -15.50 -5.19
C GLY A 41 -7.62 -15.55 -3.66
N TYR A 42 -6.45 -15.83 -3.07
CA TYR A 42 -6.24 -15.77 -1.63
C TYR A 42 -4.77 -15.49 -1.29
N PHE A 43 -4.52 -14.39 -0.57
CA PHE A 43 -3.20 -14.08 -0.03
C PHE A 43 -2.94 -14.82 1.29
N GLN A 44 -1.75 -15.41 1.42
CA GLN A 44 -1.29 -15.98 2.69
C GLN A 44 -0.41 -14.98 3.46
N GLY A 45 -0.64 -14.84 4.76
CA GLY A 45 0.19 -14.03 5.64
C GLY A 45 -0.26 -12.57 5.81
N SER A 46 0.52 -11.83 6.59
CA SER A 46 0.36 -10.40 6.90
C SER A 46 1.34 -9.58 6.08
N LEU A 47 1.00 -8.32 5.81
CA LEU A 47 1.92 -7.35 5.19
C LEU A 47 3.00 -6.92 6.18
N PHE A 48 2.71 -7.00 7.48
CA PHE A 48 3.72 -6.85 8.52
C PHE A 48 4.56 -8.13 8.65
N VAL A 49 5.85 -8.04 8.32
CA VAL A 49 6.77 -9.18 8.38
C VAL A 49 7.36 -9.32 9.78
N VAL A 50 6.89 -10.32 10.53
CA VAL A 50 7.30 -10.56 11.92
C VAL A 50 8.78 -10.93 12.05
N ASP A 51 9.28 -11.84 11.20
CA ASP A 51 10.69 -12.20 11.15
C ASP A 51 11.37 -11.51 9.98
N SER A 52 11.89 -10.31 10.24
CA SER A 52 12.58 -9.51 9.24
C SER A 52 14.00 -9.98 8.92
N THR A 53 14.44 -11.14 9.45
CA THR A 53 15.70 -11.78 9.04
C THR A 53 15.49 -12.82 7.95
N ASN A 54 14.24 -13.19 7.68
CA ASN A 54 13.85 -14.09 6.62
C ASN A 54 13.61 -13.31 5.32
N GLU A 55 14.60 -13.30 4.43
CA GLU A 55 14.53 -12.61 3.13
C GLU A 55 13.36 -13.10 2.27
N ASN A 56 13.02 -14.40 2.32
CA ASN A 56 11.88 -14.93 1.56
C ASN A 56 10.54 -14.37 2.05
N ALA A 57 10.44 -14.00 3.32
CA ALA A 57 9.24 -13.35 3.85
C ALA A 57 9.18 -11.86 3.42
N LEU A 58 10.34 -11.19 3.39
CA LEU A 58 10.47 -9.79 2.96
C LEU A 58 10.17 -9.60 1.46
N PHE A 59 10.57 -10.54 0.62
CA PHE A 59 10.43 -10.46 -0.84
C PHE A 59 9.46 -11.52 -1.37
N SER A 60 8.27 -11.57 -0.78
CA SER A 60 7.19 -12.48 -1.19
C SER A 60 6.10 -11.76 -1.97
N ASN A 61 5.36 -12.47 -2.83
CA ASN A 61 4.18 -11.92 -3.52
C ASN A 61 3.19 -11.27 -2.53
N THR A 62 3.11 -11.74 -1.29
CA THR A 62 2.30 -11.07 -0.26
C THR A 62 2.76 -9.62 -0.04
N VAL A 63 4.05 -9.35 0.08
CA VAL A 63 4.55 -7.99 0.32
C VAL A 63 4.27 -7.05 -0.88
N TYR A 64 4.38 -7.56 -2.11
CA TYR A 64 4.15 -6.82 -3.35
C TYR A 64 2.66 -6.72 -3.69
N ASP A 65 2.04 -7.84 -4.05
CA ASP A 65 0.71 -7.91 -4.64
C ASP A 65 -0.37 -7.61 -3.60
N LYS A 66 -0.28 -8.16 -2.37
CA LYS A 66 -1.24 -7.82 -1.31
C LYS A 66 -1.06 -6.36 -0.87
N GLY A 67 0.17 -5.83 -0.91
CA GLY A 67 0.44 -4.43 -0.62
C GLY A 67 -0.23 -3.49 -1.64
N SER A 68 -0.13 -3.83 -2.92
CA SER A 68 -0.84 -3.16 -4.01
C SER A 68 -2.36 -3.24 -3.85
N TRP A 69 -2.88 -4.43 -3.53
CA TRP A 69 -4.31 -4.62 -3.25
C TRP A 69 -4.80 -3.85 -2.02
N ALA A 70 -3.99 -3.72 -0.97
CA ALA A 70 -4.33 -2.88 0.17
C ALA A 70 -4.48 -1.41 -0.25
N LEU A 71 -3.59 -0.88 -1.09
CA LEU A 71 -3.72 0.48 -1.63
C LEU A 71 -4.95 0.63 -2.54
N HIS A 72 -5.23 -0.37 -3.40
CA HIS A 72 -6.45 -0.42 -4.21
C HIS A 72 -7.71 -0.35 -3.34
N MET A 73 -7.79 -1.18 -2.29
CA MET A 73 -8.93 -1.20 -1.38
C MET A 73 -9.06 0.11 -0.60
N LEU A 74 -7.93 0.70 -0.16
CA LEU A 74 -7.93 2.00 0.51
C LEU A 74 -8.50 3.09 -0.40
N ARG A 75 -8.11 3.13 -1.70
CA ARG A 75 -8.71 4.03 -2.70
C ARG A 75 -10.22 3.86 -2.79
N GLY A 76 -10.73 2.63 -2.70
CA GLY A 76 -12.16 2.34 -2.63
C GLY A 76 -12.84 2.83 -1.35
N VAL A 77 -12.15 2.74 -0.20
CA VAL A 77 -12.67 3.18 1.11
C VAL A 77 -12.77 4.70 1.20
N VAL A 78 -11.70 5.42 0.85
CA VAL A 78 -11.62 6.88 1.06
C VAL A 78 -12.10 7.68 -0.16
N GLY A 79 -12.21 7.02 -1.31
CA GLY A 79 -12.54 7.66 -2.58
C GLY A 79 -11.33 8.28 -3.28
N ASP A 80 -11.48 8.49 -4.59
CA ASP A 80 -10.38 8.81 -5.50
C ASP A 80 -9.59 10.08 -5.13
N SER A 81 -10.30 11.20 -4.92
CA SER A 81 -9.66 12.48 -4.66
C SER A 81 -8.85 12.49 -3.37
N LEU A 82 -9.42 11.97 -2.28
CA LEU A 82 -8.74 11.90 -0.99
C LEU A 82 -7.60 10.88 -1.03
N PHE A 83 -7.77 9.77 -1.74
CA PHE A 83 -6.71 8.78 -1.89
C PHE A 83 -5.47 9.39 -2.54
N PHE A 84 -5.61 10.07 -3.68
CA PHE A 84 -4.48 10.70 -4.36
C PHE A 84 -3.90 11.88 -3.55
N GLU A 85 -4.72 12.57 -2.77
CA GLU A 85 -4.22 13.55 -1.80
C GLU A 85 -3.36 12.89 -0.71
N CYS A 86 -3.78 11.75 -0.15
CA CYS A 86 -2.96 10.96 0.77
C CYS A 86 -1.64 10.51 0.14
N MET A 87 -1.66 10.00 -1.11
CA MET A 87 -0.44 9.56 -1.81
C MET A 87 0.54 10.73 -1.99
N ASN A 88 0.04 11.88 -2.44
CA ASN A 88 0.85 13.06 -2.64
C ASN A 88 1.41 13.59 -1.32
N SER A 89 0.59 13.66 -0.27
CA SER A 89 1.02 14.06 1.07
C SER A 89 2.10 13.12 1.59
N TYR A 90 1.90 11.80 1.52
CA TYR A 90 2.90 10.82 1.94
C TYR A 90 4.23 10.94 1.18
N ALA A 91 4.18 11.12 -0.14
CA ALA A 91 5.38 11.21 -0.97
C ALA A 91 6.15 12.53 -0.80
N THR A 92 5.49 13.59 -0.34
CA THR A 92 6.09 14.95 -0.25
C THR A 92 6.31 15.43 1.17
N ASP A 93 5.81 14.72 2.18
CA ASP A 93 6.02 15.04 3.58
C ASP A 93 7.54 14.98 3.91
N PRO A 94 8.14 16.04 4.45
CA PRO A 94 9.57 16.06 4.79
C PRO A 94 9.97 15.04 5.86
N ASP A 95 9.03 14.55 6.67
CA ASP A 95 9.29 13.53 7.69
C ASP A 95 9.34 12.12 7.10
N PHE A 96 8.79 11.91 5.90
CA PHE A 96 8.79 10.62 5.17
C PHE A 96 9.70 10.64 3.95
N ALA A 97 9.78 11.77 3.25
CA ALA A 97 10.67 11.97 2.12
C ALA A 97 12.12 11.78 2.56
N TYR A 98 12.80 10.80 1.95
CA TYR A 98 14.18 10.40 2.29
C TYR A 98 14.36 9.82 3.70
N ALA A 99 13.26 9.46 4.38
CA ALA A 99 13.25 8.85 5.69
C ALA A 99 12.68 7.43 5.64
N THR A 100 12.32 6.87 6.80
CA THR A 100 11.64 5.56 6.89
C THR A 100 10.36 5.73 7.66
N ALA A 101 9.23 5.51 6.99
CA ALA A 101 7.91 5.43 7.62
C ALA A 101 7.63 4.00 8.09
N ILE A 102 6.78 3.90 9.12
CA ILE A 102 6.10 2.66 9.50
C ILE A 102 4.63 2.72 9.12
N THR A 103 3.94 1.59 9.20
CA THR A 103 2.53 1.46 8.81
C THR A 103 1.63 2.45 9.54
N GLU A 104 1.90 2.66 10.83
CA GLU A 104 1.17 3.58 11.69
C GLU A 104 1.32 5.03 11.22
N ASP A 105 2.52 5.43 10.76
CA ASP A 105 2.74 6.78 10.23
C ASP A 105 1.88 7.04 8.98
N PHE A 106 1.84 6.07 8.07
CA PHE A 106 1.05 6.17 6.85
C PHE A 106 -0.46 6.18 7.15
N ARG A 107 -0.93 5.35 8.10
CA ARG A 107 -2.31 5.41 8.59
C ARG A 107 -2.63 6.79 9.12
N ASP A 108 -1.84 7.29 10.07
CA ASP A 108 -2.11 8.56 10.75
C ASP A 108 -2.13 9.74 9.76
N LEU A 109 -1.25 9.72 8.74
CA LEU A 109 -1.31 10.67 7.63
C LEU A 109 -2.63 10.56 6.85
N CYS A 110 -3.06 9.34 6.49
CA CYS A 110 -4.31 9.14 5.77
C CYS A 110 -5.52 9.62 6.58
N GLU A 111 -5.56 9.35 7.88
CA GLU A 111 -6.62 9.83 8.78
C GLU A 111 -6.61 11.36 8.87
N SER A 112 -5.43 11.99 8.90
CA SER A 112 -5.31 13.46 8.93
C SER A 112 -5.84 14.14 7.66
N VAL A 113 -5.62 13.53 6.49
CA VAL A 113 -6.09 14.05 5.19
C VAL A 113 -7.59 13.79 5.00
N THR A 114 -8.03 12.58 5.35
CA THR A 114 -9.41 12.14 5.07
C THR A 114 -10.41 12.56 6.14
N GLY A 115 -9.96 12.80 7.38
CA GLY A 115 -10.81 12.99 8.55
C GLY A 115 -11.57 11.71 8.97
N GLN A 116 -11.22 10.55 8.43
CA GLN A 116 -11.86 9.26 8.71
C GLN A 116 -11.02 8.45 9.70
N ASP A 117 -11.67 7.63 10.53
CA ASP A 117 -11.00 6.58 11.30
C ASP A 117 -10.72 5.39 10.38
N LEU A 118 -9.44 5.11 10.16
CA LEU A 118 -8.94 4.05 9.29
C LEU A 118 -8.26 2.95 10.09
N HIS A 119 -8.28 3.00 11.43
CA HIS A 119 -7.66 1.98 12.27
C HIS A 119 -8.13 0.57 11.91
N TRP A 120 -9.44 0.39 11.74
CA TRP A 120 -10.06 -0.89 11.37
C TRP A 120 -9.53 -1.43 10.04
N PHE A 121 -9.22 -0.55 9.08
CA PHE A 121 -8.73 -0.94 7.76
C PHE A 121 -7.32 -1.50 7.88
N PHE A 122 -6.44 -0.74 8.53
CA PHE A 122 -5.04 -1.14 8.70
C PHE A 122 -4.90 -2.36 9.61
N GLU A 123 -5.71 -2.49 10.66
CA GLU A 123 -5.73 -3.67 11.53
C GLU A 123 -6.17 -4.94 10.79
N GLN A 124 -7.14 -4.83 9.88
CA GLN A 124 -7.67 -5.98 9.15
C GLN A 124 -6.78 -6.41 7.96
N TRP A 125 -6.22 -5.45 7.23
CA TRP A 125 -5.62 -5.71 5.92
C TRP A 125 -4.10 -5.74 5.91
N VAL A 126 -3.44 -5.15 6.92
CA VAL A 126 -1.97 -5.07 7.02
C VAL A 126 -1.46 -6.07 8.05
#